data_AF-A0A6B3KJ61-F1
#
_entry.id   AF-A0A6B3KJ61-F1
#
_cell.length_a   1.000
_cell.length_b   1.000
_cell.length_c   1.000
_cell.angle_alpha   90.00
_cell.angle_beta   90.00
_cell.angle_gamma   90.00
#
_symmetry.space_group_name_H-M   'P 1'
#
loop_
_entity.id
_entity.type
_entity.pdbx_description
1 polymer ?
#
loop_
_entity_poly.entity_id
_entity_poly.type
_entity_poly.pdbx_seq_one_letter_code
_entity_poly.pdbx_strand_id
1 'polypeptide(L)'
;NLLDRQFDVTEPDTAWASDFTFIRTHEGWMYLAVVIDLFSRQVVGWAMRDRADTELVVQALLSAVWRRKPSAGCLVHSDQGSVYTSDDWRSFLASHGLVCSMSRRGNCHDNAPVESFFGLLKRERIRRRIYPTKDAARAEVFDYIEMFYNPQRRHGSTGDLSPVEFERRYAQRGS
;
A
#
# COMPACT_ATOMS: atom_id res chain seq x y z
N ASN A 1 4.04 17.90 -1.72
CA ASN A 1 3.17 17.24 -0.73
C ASN A 1 1.77 17.82 -0.84
N LEU A 2 0.92 17.18 -1.65
CA LEU A 2 -0.50 17.57 -1.78
C LEU A 2 -1.38 16.91 -0.73
N LEU A 3 -0.91 15.80 -0.12
CA LEU A 3 -1.66 15.10 0.93
C LEU A 3 -1.60 15.87 2.26
N ASP A 4 -0.48 16.54 2.53
CA ASP A 4 -0.22 17.37 3.71
C ASP A 4 -0.67 16.73 5.04
N ARG A 5 -0.47 15.40 5.14
CA ARG A 5 -0.87 14.55 6.29
C ARG A 5 -2.37 14.47 6.57
N GLN A 6 -3.21 14.87 5.60
CA GLN A 6 -4.65 14.66 5.65
C GLN A 6 -4.98 13.19 5.40
N PHE A 7 -4.82 12.37 6.44
CA PHE A 7 -5.08 10.94 6.38
C PHE A 7 -6.55 10.59 6.66
N ASP A 8 -7.37 11.57 7.05
CA ASP A 8 -8.82 11.43 7.28
C ASP A 8 -9.56 11.71 5.99
N VAL A 9 -9.45 10.77 5.07
CA VAL A 9 -10.15 10.77 3.78
C VAL A 9 -11.58 10.28 4.02
N THR A 10 -12.57 10.87 3.34
CA THR A 10 -14.00 10.60 3.59
C THR A 10 -14.66 9.68 2.58
N GLU A 11 -13.99 9.39 1.47
CA GLU A 11 -14.51 8.55 0.38
C GLU A 11 -13.42 7.60 -0.13
N PRO A 12 -13.77 6.35 -0.48
CA PRO A 12 -12.83 5.40 -1.06
C PRO A 12 -12.29 5.90 -2.39
N ASP A 13 -11.10 5.43 -2.76
CA ASP A 13 -10.48 5.64 -4.09
C ASP A 13 -10.21 7.10 -4.47
N THR A 14 -10.17 8.01 -3.49
CA THR A 14 -9.82 9.43 -3.70
C THR A 14 -8.36 9.73 -3.37
N ALA A 15 -7.77 9.03 -2.40
CA ALA A 15 -6.36 9.14 -2.07
C ALA A 15 -5.77 7.80 -1.59
N TRP A 16 -4.70 7.40 -2.25
CA TRP A 16 -3.90 6.22 -1.94
C TRP A 16 -2.51 6.62 -1.47
N ALA A 17 -1.88 5.76 -0.67
CA ALA A 17 -0.48 5.88 -0.29
C ALA A 17 0.31 4.63 -0.69
N SER A 18 1.55 4.81 -1.12
CA SER A 18 2.43 3.73 -1.58
C SER A 18 3.82 3.85 -0.96
N ASP A 19 4.38 2.68 -0.66
CA ASP A 19 5.77 2.51 -0.24
C ASP A 19 6.18 1.06 -0.46
N PHE A 20 7.46 0.75 -0.26
CA PHE A 20 7.96 -0.62 -0.26
C PHE A 20 8.84 -0.91 0.95
N THR A 21 8.94 -2.20 1.30
CA THR A 21 9.85 -2.72 2.31
C THR A 21 10.59 -3.93 1.76
N PHE A 22 11.65 -4.34 2.46
CA PHE A 22 12.35 -5.59 2.21
C PHE A 22 12.06 -6.63 3.30
N ILE A 23 12.20 -7.90 2.94
CA ILE A 23 11.95 -9.09 3.76
C ILE A 23 13.12 -10.05 3.56
N ARG A 24 13.69 -10.54 4.67
CA ARG A 24 14.86 -11.44 4.63
C ARG A 24 14.44 -12.89 4.41
N THR A 25 15.11 -13.56 3.49
CA THR A 25 15.02 -15.02 3.29
C THR A 25 16.43 -15.62 3.28
N HIS A 26 16.53 -16.95 3.25
CA HIS A 26 17.80 -17.64 3.04
C HIS A 26 18.30 -17.55 1.59
N GLU A 27 17.45 -17.15 0.65
CA GLU A 27 17.77 -16.91 -0.77
C GLU A 27 18.05 -15.43 -1.08
N GLY A 28 18.26 -14.62 -0.02
CA GLY A 28 18.51 -13.18 -0.12
C GLY A 28 17.30 -12.33 0.27
N TRP A 29 17.23 -11.13 -0.28
CA TRP A 29 16.15 -10.20 0.01
C TRP A 29 15.01 -10.34 -1.00
N MET A 30 13.78 -10.26 -0.50
CA MET A 30 12.58 -10.04 -1.28
C MET A 30 12.04 -8.65 -0.94
N TYR A 31 11.50 -7.94 -1.92
CA TYR A 31 10.91 -6.62 -1.76
C TYR A 31 9.41 -6.69 -1.98
N LEU A 32 8.66 -5.95 -1.16
CA LEU A 32 7.20 -5.85 -1.19
C LEU A 32 6.84 -4.37 -1.32
N ALA A 33 6.17 -3.99 -2.41
CA ALA A 33 5.50 -2.71 -2.54
C ALA A 33 4.01 -2.88 -2.26
N VAL A 34 3.40 -1.87 -1.63
CA VAL A 34 1.96 -1.82 -1.37
C VAL A 34 1.36 -0.49 -1.81
N VAL A 35 0.06 -0.51 -2.07
CA VAL A 35 -0.79 0.66 -2.26
C VAL A 35 -1.96 0.51 -1.30
N ILE A 36 -2.12 1.49 -0.41
CA ILE A 36 -3.12 1.52 0.64
C ILE A 36 -4.13 2.62 0.35
N ASP A 37 -5.40 2.28 0.39
CA ASP A 37 -6.47 3.27 0.40
C ASP A 37 -6.50 3.97 1.77
N LEU A 38 -6.39 5.31 1.76
CA LEU A 38 -6.33 6.10 2.98
C LEU A 38 -7.67 6.19 3.72
N PHE A 39 -8.80 6.01 3.03
CA PHE A 39 -10.13 5.99 3.63
C PHE A 39 -10.31 4.77 4.53
N SER A 40 -10.07 3.57 4.00
CA SER A 40 -10.37 2.31 4.69
C SER A 40 -9.15 1.64 5.34
N ARG A 41 -7.95 2.11 5.03
CA ARG A 41 -6.66 1.44 5.34
C ARG A 41 -6.48 0.09 4.62
N GLN A 42 -7.30 -0.19 3.60
CA GLN A 42 -7.21 -1.43 2.83
C GLN A 42 -5.95 -1.42 1.95
N VAL A 43 -5.21 -2.52 1.91
CA VAL A 43 -4.21 -2.74 0.87
C VAL A 43 -4.95 -3.06 -0.42
N VAL A 44 -5.04 -2.09 -1.32
CA VAL A 44 -5.76 -2.20 -2.59
C VAL A 44 -4.89 -2.70 -3.74
N GLY A 45 -3.57 -2.63 -3.61
CA GLY A 45 -2.64 -3.26 -4.53
C GLY A 45 -1.30 -3.58 -3.87
N TRP A 46 -0.58 -4.55 -4.41
CA TRP A 46 0.74 -4.95 -3.93
C TRP A 46 1.51 -5.72 -5.01
N ALA A 47 2.83 -5.72 -4.91
CA ALA A 47 3.70 -6.52 -5.75
C ALA A 47 4.92 -6.99 -4.96
N MET A 48 5.48 -8.14 -5.35
CA MET A 48 6.68 -8.71 -4.73
C MET A 48 7.72 -9.03 -5.79
N ARG A 49 8.97 -8.58 -5.58
CA ARG A 49 10.07 -8.80 -6.51
C ARG A 49 11.39 -9.04 -5.78
N ASP A 50 12.39 -9.45 -6.53
CA ASP A 50 13.75 -9.69 -6.04
C ASP A 50 14.61 -8.42 -6.04
N ARG A 51 14.07 -7.31 -6.57
CA ARG A 51 14.75 -6.01 -6.68
C ARG A 51 13.81 -4.88 -6.24
N ALA A 52 14.39 -3.85 -5.64
CA ALA A 52 13.74 -2.56 -5.37
C ALA A 52 13.92 -1.62 -6.57
N ASP A 53 13.18 -1.88 -7.66
CA ASP A 53 13.20 -1.10 -8.89
C ASP A 53 11.85 -0.39 -9.12
N THR A 54 11.80 0.50 -10.11
CA THR A 54 10.55 1.18 -10.49
C THR A 54 9.46 0.18 -10.88
N GLU A 55 9.83 -0.94 -11.51
CA GLU A 55 8.89 -1.97 -11.91
C GLU A 55 8.12 -2.54 -10.70
N LEU A 56 8.78 -2.72 -9.55
CA LEU A 56 8.11 -3.14 -8.31
C LEU A 56 6.95 -2.22 -7.93
N VAL A 57 7.19 -0.91 -7.86
CA VAL A 57 6.18 0.05 -7.40
C VAL A 57 5.09 0.27 -8.46
N VAL A 58 5.46 0.26 -9.75
CA VAL A 58 4.50 0.33 -10.87
C VAL A 58 3.59 -0.90 -10.89
N GLN A 59 4.11 -2.11 -10.67
CA GLN A 59 3.28 -3.32 -10.62
C GLN A 59 2.30 -3.30 -9.43
N ALA A 60 2.73 -2.81 -8.27
CA ALA A 60 1.83 -2.65 -7.13
C ALA A 60 0.69 -1.66 -7.45
N LEU A 61 1.00 -0.53 -8.08
CA LEU A 61 0.01 0.47 -8.47
C LEU A 61 -0.90 -0.02 -9.60
N LEU A 62 -0.36 -0.74 -10.58
CA LEU A 62 -1.14 -1.40 -11.63
C LEU A 62 -2.16 -2.37 -11.03
N SER A 63 -1.76 -3.19 -10.07
CA SER A 63 -2.68 -4.10 -9.39
C SER A 63 -3.82 -3.36 -8.67
N ALA A 64 -3.52 -2.20 -8.05
CA ALA A 64 -4.54 -1.36 -7.41
C ALA A 64 -5.53 -0.78 -8.43
N VAL A 65 -5.01 -0.20 -9.52
CA VAL A 65 -5.84 0.38 -10.59
C VAL A 65 -6.77 -0.66 -11.20
N TRP A 66 -6.27 -1.87 -11.51
CA TRP A 66 -7.11 -2.93 -12.06
C TRP A 66 -8.20 -3.40 -11.08
N ARG A 67 -7.85 -3.48 -9.79
CA ARG A 67 -8.77 -3.94 -8.75
C ARG A 67 -9.86 -2.91 -8.44
N ARG A 68 -9.51 -1.62 -8.37
CA ARG A 68 -10.38 -0.54 -7.88
C ARG A 68 -11.00 0.32 -8.97
N LYS A 69 -10.33 0.46 -10.13
CA LYS A 69 -10.75 1.31 -11.25
C LYS A 69 -11.12 2.73 -10.79
N PRO A 70 -10.20 3.45 -10.12
CA PRO A 70 -10.49 4.74 -9.54
C PRO A 70 -10.86 5.75 -10.64
N SER A 71 -11.67 6.74 -10.27
CA SER A 71 -11.90 7.91 -11.12
C SER A 71 -10.61 8.71 -11.32
N ALA A 72 -10.54 9.44 -12.44
CA ALA A 72 -9.47 10.40 -12.65
C ALA A 72 -9.43 11.43 -11.51
N GLY A 73 -8.23 11.80 -11.07
CA GLY A 73 -8.01 12.69 -9.94
C GLY A 73 -7.61 11.98 -8.64
N CYS A 74 -7.67 10.64 -8.57
CA CYS A 74 -7.22 9.90 -7.41
C CYS A 74 -5.74 10.22 -7.10
N LEU A 75 -5.50 10.71 -5.89
CA LEU A 75 -4.18 11.12 -5.43
C LEU A 75 -3.36 9.91 -5.02
N VAL A 76 -2.13 9.78 -5.51
CA VAL A 76 -1.18 8.74 -5.09
C VAL A 76 -0.03 9.41 -4.34
N HIS A 77 0.01 9.19 -3.03
CA HIS A 77 1.06 9.66 -2.14
C HIS A 77 2.20 8.64 -2.03
N SER A 78 3.45 9.10 -2.12
CA SER A 78 4.65 8.26 -1.96
C SER A 78 5.78 9.05 -1.31
N ASP A 79 6.88 8.38 -0.98
CA ASP A 79 8.10 9.08 -0.59
C ASP A 79 8.83 9.73 -1.79
N GLN A 80 9.99 10.34 -1.55
CA GLN A 80 10.82 10.93 -2.60
C GLN A 80 11.92 9.97 -3.11
N GLY A 81 11.72 8.66 -3.00
CA GLY A 81 12.65 7.65 -3.49
C GLY A 81 12.90 7.76 -4.99
N SER A 82 14.05 7.27 -5.45
CA SER A 82 14.41 7.28 -6.88
C SER A 82 13.38 6.56 -7.75
N VAL A 83 12.78 5.49 -7.24
CA VAL A 83 11.72 4.74 -7.95
C VAL A 83 10.47 5.58 -8.18
N TYR A 84 10.05 6.38 -7.19
CA TYR A 84 8.88 7.25 -7.26
C TYR A 84 9.12 8.54 -8.04
N THR A 85 10.39 8.91 -8.28
CA THR A 85 10.75 10.10 -9.08
C THR A 85 11.08 9.77 -10.53
N SER A 86 11.07 8.49 -10.91
CA SER A 86 11.37 8.02 -12.27
C SER A 86 10.30 8.38 -13.30
N ASP A 87 10.72 8.41 -14.58
CA ASP A 87 9.83 8.75 -15.69
C ASP A 87 8.74 7.70 -15.91
N ASP A 88 9.04 6.42 -15.72
CA ASP A 88 8.05 5.34 -15.84
C ASP A 88 6.92 5.50 -14.80
N TRP A 89 7.27 5.86 -13.56
CA TRP A 89 6.28 6.12 -12.50
C TRP A 89 5.38 7.31 -12.86
N ARG A 90 5.97 8.42 -13.29
CA ARG A 90 5.22 9.62 -13.69
C ARG A 90 4.33 9.35 -14.91
N SER A 91 4.85 8.62 -15.89
CA SER A 91 4.12 8.25 -17.10
C SER A 91 2.94 7.34 -16.77
N PHE A 92 3.13 6.38 -15.86
CA PHE A 92 2.07 5.50 -15.38
C PHE A 92 0.94 6.29 -14.70
N LEU A 93 1.28 7.22 -13.80
CA LEU A 93 0.29 8.06 -13.12
C LEU A 93 -0.52 8.88 -14.14
N ALA A 94 0.18 9.53 -15.08
CA ALA A 94 -0.45 10.34 -16.12
C ALA A 94 -1.40 9.51 -17.02
N SER A 95 -0.99 8.31 -17.44
CA SER A 95 -1.79 7.46 -18.33
C SER A 95 -3.07 6.92 -17.67
N HIS A 96 -3.13 6.91 -16.34
CA HIS A 96 -4.29 6.45 -15.56
C HIS A 96 -5.04 7.61 -14.88
N GLY A 97 -4.71 8.87 -15.20
CA GLY A 97 -5.37 10.05 -14.62
C GLY A 97 -5.15 10.20 -13.11
N LEU A 98 -4.07 9.64 -12.57
CA LEU A 98 -3.73 9.69 -11.15
C LEU A 98 -2.89 10.94 -10.84
N VAL A 99 -3.12 11.55 -9.68
CA VAL A 99 -2.43 12.78 -9.26
C VAL A 99 -1.26 12.43 -8.33
N CYS A 100 -0.05 12.80 -8.75
CA CYS A 100 1.14 12.54 -7.95
C CYS A 100 1.22 13.44 -6.71
N SER A 101 1.43 12.84 -5.54
CA SER A 101 1.76 13.52 -4.30
C SER A 101 2.99 12.86 -3.68
N MET A 102 3.94 13.65 -3.19
CA MET A 102 5.13 13.13 -2.53
C MET A 102 5.34 13.80 -1.17
N SER A 103 5.83 13.03 -0.21
CA SER A 103 6.26 13.53 1.10
C SER A 103 7.36 14.59 0.96
N ARG A 104 7.64 15.33 2.05
CA ARG A 104 8.84 16.15 2.11
C ARG A 104 10.05 15.26 2.40
N ARG A 105 11.20 15.58 1.81
CA ARG A 105 12.45 14.83 2.05
C ARG A 105 12.75 14.78 3.56
N GLY A 106 12.94 13.57 4.10
CA GLY A 106 13.27 13.36 5.51
C GLY A 106 12.10 13.40 6.50
N ASN A 107 10.85 13.32 6.03
CA ASN A 107 9.66 13.38 6.87
C ASN A 107 8.86 12.06 6.85
N CYS A 108 9.22 11.12 7.74
CA CYS A 108 8.54 9.82 7.88
C CYS A 108 7.03 9.93 8.15
N HIS A 109 6.61 10.98 8.85
CA HIS A 109 5.20 11.20 9.20
C HIS A 109 4.27 11.37 8.00
N ASP A 110 4.80 11.75 6.83
CA ASP A 110 3.99 11.98 5.65
C ASP A 110 3.45 10.67 5.03
N ASN A 111 4.01 9.50 5.39
CA ASN A 111 3.56 8.19 4.94
C ASN A 111 3.10 7.25 6.08
N ALA A 112 2.68 7.83 7.21
CA ALA A 112 2.36 7.10 8.44
C ALA A 112 1.41 5.89 8.28
N PRO A 113 0.38 5.90 7.42
CA PRO A 113 -0.48 4.73 7.21
C PRO A 113 0.27 3.52 6.63
N VAL A 114 1.19 3.75 5.68
CA VAL A 114 1.98 2.66 5.08
C VAL A 114 3.06 2.18 6.05
N GLU A 115 3.70 3.09 6.78
CA GLU A 115 4.63 2.72 7.85
C GLU A 115 3.95 1.87 8.93
N SER A 116 2.72 2.24 9.31
CA SER A 116 1.90 1.48 10.26
C SER A 116 1.63 0.08 9.75
N PHE A 117 1.21 -0.07 8.49
CA PHE A 117 1.03 -1.38 7.85
C PHE A 117 2.29 -2.23 7.90
N PHE A 118 3.45 -1.69 7.50
CA PHE A 118 4.70 -2.45 7.54
C PHE A 118 5.13 -2.81 8.97
N GLY A 119 4.91 -1.92 9.94
CA GLY A 119 5.13 -2.23 11.36
C GLY A 119 4.29 -3.41 11.83
N LEU A 120 3.02 -3.47 11.43
CA LEU A 120 2.09 -4.56 11.72
C LEU A 120 2.52 -5.87 11.06
N LEU A 121 2.73 -5.87 9.75
CA LEU A 121 3.20 -7.03 9.00
C LEU A 121 4.50 -7.59 9.62
N LYS A 122 5.46 -6.71 9.92
CA LYS A 122 6.73 -7.13 10.52
C LYS A 122 6.51 -7.74 11.90
N ARG A 123 5.69 -7.12 12.75
CA ARG A 123 5.42 -7.63 14.10
C ARG A 123 4.67 -8.96 14.08
N GLU A 124 3.67 -9.08 13.22
CA GLU A 124 2.70 -10.18 13.24
C GLU A 124 3.14 -11.40 12.43
N ARG A 125 4.09 -11.23 11.49
CA ARG A 125 4.54 -12.32 10.59
C ARG A 125 6.06 -12.46 10.47
N ILE A 126 6.82 -11.35 10.39
CA ILE A 126 8.21 -11.40 9.89
C ILE A 126 9.29 -11.36 10.99
N ARG A 127 9.15 -10.56 12.06
CA ARG A 127 10.24 -10.17 12.97
C ARG A 127 10.96 -11.34 13.66
N ARG A 128 10.32 -12.50 13.78
CA ARG A 128 10.88 -13.70 14.44
C ARG A 128 11.12 -14.85 13.48
N ARG A 129 11.17 -14.59 12.16
CA ARG A 129 11.30 -15.60 11.12
C ARG A 129 12.27 -15.12 10.03
N ILE A 130 13.06 -16.05 9.51
CA ILE A 130 13.74 -15.90 8.22
C ILE A 130 13.18 -17.00 7.34
N TYR A 131 12.64 -16.64 6.17
CA TYR A 131 11.97 -17.62 5.32
C TYR A 131 13.01 -18.51 4.62
N PRO A 132 12.77 -19.83 4.52
CA PRO A 132 13.65 -20.74 3.77
C PRO A 132 13.81 -20.35 2.31
N THR A 133 12.71 -19.94 1.66
CA THR A 133 12.68 -19.54 0.26
C THR A 133 11.93 -18.23 0.08
N LYS A 134 12.16 -17.56 -1.05
CA LYS A 134 11.37 -16.40 -1.47
C LYS A 134 9.91 -16.76 -1.69
N ASP A 135 9.61 -17.95 -2.21
CA ASP A 135 8.23 -18.39 -2.42
C ASP A 135 7.48 -18.61 -1.10
N ALA A 136 8.15 -19.12 -0.06
CA ALA A 136 7.55 -19.20 1.27
C ALA A 136 7.24 -17.81 1.84
N ALA A 137 8.13 -16.83 1.62
CA ALA A 137 7.87 -15.44 1.99
C ALA A 137 6.70 -14.83 1.19
N ARG A 138 6.62 -15.10 -0.11
CA ARG A 138 5.51 -14.65 -0.97
C ARG A 138 4.17 -15.20 -0.50
N ALA A 139 4.11 -16.49 -0.22
CA ALA A 139 2.89 -17.14 0.26
C ALA A 139 2.42 -16.54 1.59
N GLU A 140 3.32 -16.32 2.54
CA GLU A 140 2.97 -15.72 3.84
C GLU A 140 2.48 -14.26 3.69
N VAL A 141 3.13 -13.46 2.84
CA VAL A 141 2.73 -12.07 2.60
C VAL A 141 1.37 -12.02 1.90
N PHE A 142 1.15 -12.88 0.91
CA PHE A 142 -0.15 -13.01 0.23
C PHE A 142 -1.25 -13.35 1.23
N ASP A 143 -1.07 -14.42 2.03
CA ASP A 143 -2.02 -14.84 3.06
C ASP A 143 -2.29 -13.71 4.06
N TYR A 144 -1.22 -13.06 4.53
CA TYR A 144 -1.37 -11.95 5.46
C TYR A 144 -2.20 -10.81 4.89
N ILE A 145 -1.99 -10.39 3.64
CA ILE A 145 -2.71 -9.27 3.04
C ILE A 145 -4.16 -9.65 2.74
N GLU A 146 -4.35 -10.73 1.98
CA GLU A 146 -5.64 -11.07 1.36
C GLU A 146 -6.56 -11.86 2.29
N MET A 147 -6.00 -12.68 3.19
CA MET A 147 -6.79 -13.56 4.06
C MET A 147 -6.93 -13.03 5.49
N PHE A 148 -6.03 -12.15 5.94
CA PHE A 148 -6.03 -11.65 7.32
C PHE A 148 -6.18 -10.13 7.43
N TYR A 149 -5.25 -9.35 6.91
CA TYR A 149 -5.17 -7.90 7.08
C TYR A 149 -6.43 -7.21 6.53
N ASN A 150 -6.71 -7.38 5.24
CA ASN A 150 -7.87 -6.74 4.60
C ASN A 150 -9.22 -7.24 5.15
N PRO A 151 -9.48 -8.55 5.27
CA PRO A 151 -10.82 -9.03 5.65
C PRO A 151 -11.07 -9.09 7.15
N GLN A 152 -10.07 -9.32 8.00
CA GLN A 152 -10.28 -9.69 9.40
C GLN A 152 -9.64 -8.72 10.41
N ARG A 153 -8.48 -8.15 10.07
CA ARG A 153 -7.69 -7.40 11.03
C ARG A 153 -8.34 -6.06 11.34
N ARG A 154 -8.57 -5.76 12.61
CA ARG A 154 -9.26 -4.53 13.04
C ARG A 154 -8.31 -3.35 13.18
N HIS A 155 -8.82 -2.16 12.87
CA HIS A 155 -8.08 -0.91 12.96
C HIS A 155 -8.83 0.11 13.83
N GLY A 156 -8.12 0.75 14.76
CA GLY A 156 -8.71 1.80 15.60
C GLY A 156 -9.23 2.98 14.77
N SER A 157 -8.55 3.32 13.67
CA SER A 157 -8.94 4.40 12.76
C SER A 157 -10.25 4.13 12.01
N THR A 158 -10.70 2.88 11.94
CA THR A 158 -11.95 2.48 11.25
C THR A 158 -13.05 2.08 12.25
N GLY A 159 -12.92 2.49 13.51
CA GLY A 159 -13.87 2.13 14.56
C GLY A 159 -13.85 0.65 14.93
N ASP A 160 -12.65 0.04 14.95
CA ASP A 160 -12.42 -1.39 15.23
C ASP A 160 -13.02 -2.34 14.19
N LEU A 161 -13.12 -1.89 12.94
CA LEU A 161 -13.53 -2.71 11.80
C LEU A 161 -12.33 -3.14 10.96
N SER A 162 -12.45 -4.25 10.24
CA SER A 162 -11.49 -4.55 9.18
C SER A 162 -11.68 -3.61 8.00
N PRO A 163 -10.63 -3.38 7.18
CA PRO A 163 -10.74 -2.48 6.02
C PRO A 163 -11.91 -2.84 5.10
N VAL A 164 -12.09 -4.12 4.80
CA VAL A 164 -13.19 -4.60 3.94
C VAL A 164 -14.56 -4.38 4.60
N GLU A 165 -14.70 -4.68 5.89
CA GLU A 165 -15.97 -4.49 6.59
C GLU A 165 -16.32 -2.99 6.74
N PHE A 166 -15.31 -2.13 6.93
CA PHE A 166 -15.50 -0.69 6.98
C PHE A 166 -16.08 -0.15 5.66
N GLU A 167 -15.48 -0.49 4.52
CA GLU A 167 -16.01 -0.09 3.21
C GLU A 167 -17.40 -0.67 2.94
N ARG A 168 -17.63 -1.94 3.30
CA ARG A 168 -18.94 -2.59 3.15
C ARG A 168 -20.04 -1.81 3.88
N ARG A 169 -19.78 -1.40 5.13
CA ARG A 169 -20.76 -0.61 5.92
C ARG A 169 -20.95 0.79 5.37
N TYR A 170 -19.89 1.40 4.84
CA TYR A 170 -19.99 2.70 4.18
C TYR A 170 -20.90 2.63 2.95
N ALA A 171 -20.69 1.64 2.07
CA ALA A 171 -21.51 1.46 0.87
C ALA A 171 -23.00 1.26 1.20
N GLN A 172 -23.31 0.56 2.30
CA GLN A 172 -24.69 0.36 2.78
C GLN A 172 -25.36 1.62 3.33
N ARG A 173 -24.59 2.63 3.77
CA ARG A 173 -25.12 3.90 4.29
C ARG A 173 -25.37 4.94 3.20
N GLY A 174 -24.70 4.80 2.05
CA GLY A 174 -24.91 5.63 0.86
C GLY A 174 -25.93 5.06 -0.14
N SER A 175 -26.56 3.92 0.20
CA SER A 175 -27.68 3.31 -0.53
C SER A 175 -29.01 3.76 0.10
#